data_AF-A0A378TA61-F1
#
_entry.id   AF-A0A378TA61-F1
#
_cell.length_a   1.000
_cell.length_b   1.000
_cell.length_c   1.000
_cell.angle_alpha   90.00
_cell.angle_beta   90.00
_cell.angle_gamma   90.00
#
_symmetry.space_group_name_H-M   'P 1'
#
loop_
_entity.id
_entity.type
_entity.pdbx_description
1 polymer ?
#
loop_
_entity_poly.entity_id
_entity_poly.type
_entity_poly.pdbx_seq_one_letter_code
_entity_poly.pdbx_strand_id
1 'polypeptide(L)'
;MVIDGQVILAGVELLPGGEFALTYPRRLGFGLGDSVVSLSWRTGDDIVVSRNDSAHPVSFVNLDGVNSDGPSDDLRMPVTTVAASPAAVYVADRAGVIQLSASGTENQLAWRGVQPLLIAGAVPVLPG
;
A
#
# COMPACT_ATOMS: atom_id res chain seq x y z
N MET A 1 -3.02 -2.63 9.77
CA MET A 1 -1.67 -2.90 10.33
C MET A 1 -1.03 -4.04 9.54
N VAL A 2 0.30 -4.13 9.52
CA VAL A 2 1.03 -5.29 9.00
C VAL A 2 1.55 -6.08 10.20
N ILE A 3 1.19 -7.37 10.30
CA ILE A 3 1.65 -8.28 11.36
C ILE A 3 2.05 -9.58 10.67
N ASP A 4 3.30 -10.04 10.87
CA ASP A 4 3.86 -11.25 10.23
C ASP A 4 3.62 -11.29 8.70
N GLY A 5 3.76 -10.14 8.04
CA GLY A 5 3.55 -10.02 6.60
C GLY A 5 2.08 -10.06 6.15
N GLN A 6 1.14 -9.92 7.07
CA GLN A 6 -0.31 -10.00 6.81
C GLN A 6 -1.01 -8.67 7.10
N VAL A 7 -2.06 -8.38 6.34
CA VAL A 7 -2.94 -7.21 6.60
C VAL A 7 -3.93 -7.55 7.70
N ILE A 8 -3.81 -6.86 8.84
CA ILE A 8 -4.73 -6.97 9.96
C ILE A 8 -5.51 -5.66 10.12
N LEU A 9 -6.83 -5.74 10.11
CA LEU A 9 -7.76 -4.66 10.43
C LEU A 9 -8.31 -4.89 11.85
N ALA A 10 -8.32 -3.85 12.68
CA ALA A 10 -8.94 -3.85 13.98
C ALA A 10 -9.68 -2.53 14.19
N GLY A 11 -10.75 -2.55 14.99
CA GLY A 11 -11.37 -1.33 15.50
C GLY A 11 -10.49 -0.69 16.58
N VAL A 12 -10.65 0.62 16.78
CA VAL A 12 -10.04 1.35 17.89
C VAL A 12 -11.16 1.87 18.77
N GLU A 13 -11.16 1.51 20.04
CA GLU A 13 -12.20 1.87 21.01
C GLU A 13 -11.61 2.65 22.19
N LEU A 14 -12.26 3.74 22.61
CA LEU A 14 -11.92 4.48 23.82
C LEU A 14 -12.60 3.81 25.03
N LEU A 15 -11.80 3.30 25.94
CA LEU A 15 -12.26 2.66 27.17
C LEU A 15 -12.76 3.71 28.18
N PRO A 16 -13.60 3.32 29.16
CA PRO A 16 -14.09 4.24 30.19
C PRO A 16 -13.00 4.98 31.00
N GLY A 17 -11.78 4.44 31.03
CA GLY A 17 -10.60 5.05 31.68
C GLY A 17 -9.81 6.03 30.82
N GLY A 18 -10.23 6.29 29.57
CA GLY A 18 -9.51 7.16 28.62
C GLY A 18 -8.40 6.47 27.82
N GLU A 19 -8.18 5.17 28.04
CA GLU A 19 -7.24 4.35 27.28
C GLU A 19 -7.85 3.88 25.95
N PHE A 20 -7.02 3.62 24.94
CA PHE A 20 -7.47 3.04 23.68
C PHE A 20 -7.17 1.53 23.61
N ALA A 21 -8.10 0.76 23.07
CA ALA A 21 -7.93 -0.67 22.80
C ALA A 21 -8.15 -0.99 21.32
N LEU A 22 -7.39 -1.97 20.81
CA LEU A 22 -7.66 -2.60 19.53
C LEU A 22 -8.67 -3.73 19.71
N THR A 23 -9.77 -3.69 18.97
CA THR A 23 -10.87 -4.65 19.10
C THR A 23 -11.19 -5.32 17.76
N TYR A 24 -11.72 -6.54 17.82
CA TYR A 24 -12.14 -7.33 16.65
C TYR A 24 -11.08 -7.43 15.53
N PRO A 25 -9.84 -7.88 15.83
CA PRO A 25 -8.83 -8.04 14.79
C PRO A 25 -9.27 -9.09 13.77
N ARG A 26 -9.16 -8.76 12.49
CA ARG A 26 -9.40 -9.69 11.37
C ARG A 26 -8.36 -9.52 10.28
N ARG A 27 -8.03 -10.64 9.64
CA ARG A 27 -7.13 -10.65 8.48
C ARG A 27 -7.90 -10.29 7.21
N LEU A 28 -7.28 -9.47 6.37
CA LEU A 28 -7.73 -9.14 5.02
C LEU A 28 -6.76 -9.71 3.98
N GLY A 29 -7.19 -9.79 2.72
CA GLY A 29 -6.31 -10.13 1.59
C GLY A 29 -5.60 -11.47 1.76
N PHE A 30 -6.34 -12.55 2.06
CA PHE A 30 -5.75 -13.88 2.30
C PHE A 30 -4.87 -14.36 1.14
N GLY A 31 -5.20 -13.99 -0.09
CA GLY A 31 -4.41 -14.31 -1.29
C GLY A 31 -3.00 -13.70 -1.31
N LEU A 32 -2.73 -12.71 -0.47
CA LEU A 32 -1.41 -12.06 -0.36
C LEU A 32 -0.40 -12.87 0.46
N GLY A 33 -0.84 -13.92 1.16
CA GLY A 33 0.03 -14.72 2.02
C GLY A 33 0.63 -13.89 3.16
N ASP A 34 1.94 -14.03 3.35
CA ASP A 34 2.81 -13.33 4.31
C ASP A 34 3.75 -12.32 3.62
N SER A 35 3.38 -11.87 2.41
CA SER A 35 4.27 -11.05 1.58
C SER A 35 4.19 -9.54 1.88
N VAL A 36 3.25 -9.06 2.69
CA VAL A 36 3.02 -7.61 2.86
C VAL A 36 4.13 -6.94 3.67
N VAL A 37 4.64 -5.81 3.18
CA VAL A 37 5.73 -5.05 3.80
C VAL A 37 5.21 -3.75 4.41
N SER A 38 4.39 -3.01 3.68
CA SER A 38 3.79 -1.75 4.14
C SER A 38 2.37 -1.60 3.63
N LEU A 39 1.59 -0.70 4.24
CA LEU A 39 0.24 -0.39 3.79
C LEU A 39 -0.10 1.09 3.97
N SER A 40 -1.05 1.57 3.16
CA SER A 40 -1.66 2.89 3.30
C SER A 40 -3.13 2.81 2.93
N TRP A 41 -3.98 3.51 3.67
CA TRP A 41 -5.36 3.74 3.27
C TRP A 41 -5.39 4.59 2.01
N ARG A 42 -6.18 4.19 1.02
CA ARG A 42 -6.47 5.01 -0.18
C ARG A 42 -7.81 5.70 -0.02
N THR A 43 -8.81 4.98 0.47
CA THR A 43 -10.16 5.46 0.79
C THR A 43 -10.58 4.91 2.15
N GLY A 44 -11.84 5.08 2.56
CA GLY A 44 -12.35 4.48 3.80
C GLY A 44 -12.54 2.96 3.72
N ASP A 45 -12.50 2.39 2.52
CA ASP A 45 -12.80 0.98 2.22
C ASP A 45 -11.72 0.26 1.39
N ASP A 46 -10.68 0.96 0.95
CA ASP A 46 -9.59 0.41 0.13
C ASP A 46 -8.21 0.75 0.71
N ILE A 47 -7.36 -0.25 0.73
CA ILE A 47 -5.98 -0.20 1.25
C ILE A 47 -5.04 -0.61 0.12
N VAL A 48 -3.95 0.14 -0.06
CA VAL A 48 -2.84 -0.27 -0.93
C VAL A 48 -1.75 -0.87 -0.06
N VAL A 49 -1.15 -1.97 -0.54
CA VAL A 49 -0.04 -2.63 0.13
C VAL A 49 1.17 -2.74 -0.78
N SER A 50 2.37 -2.63 -0.22
CA SER A 50 3.59 -3.09 -0.88
C SER A 50 3.93 -4.51 -0.43
N ARG A 51 4.56 -5.30 -1.30
CA ARG A 51 4.79 -6.73 -1.09
C ARG A 51 6.23 -7.13 -1.41
N ASN A 52 6.76 -8.10 -0.69
CA ASN A 52 7.99 -8.81 -1.00
C ASN A 52 7.74 -9.95 -2.02
N ASP A 53 7.07 -9.60 -3.11
CA ASP A 53 6.71 -10.48 -4.22
C ASP A 53 7.02 -9.72 -5.52
N SER A 54 8.03 -10.15 -6.27
CA SER A 54 8.45 -9.44 -7.48
C SER A 54 7.45 -9.54 -8.62
N ALA A 55 6.58 -10.56 -8.63
CA ALA A 55 5.54 -10.67 -9.64
C ALA A 55 4.38 -9.70 -9.34
N HIS A 56 4.12 -9.45 -8.06
CA HIS A 56 3.02 -8.60 -7.60
C HIS A 56 3.49 -7.68 -6.45
N PRO A 57 4.35 -6.69 -6.73
CA PRO A 57 4.99 -5.87 -5.70
C PRO A 57 4.03 -4.89 -5.01
N VAL A 58 2.87 -4.63 -5.60
CA VAL A 58 1.82 -3.75 -5.07
C VAL A 58 0.45 -4.39 -5.32
N SER A 59 -0.41 -4.39 -4.31
CA SER A 59 -1.79 -4.85 -4.42
C SER A 59 -2.77 -3.88 -3.75
N PHE A 60 -4.02 -3.88 -4.23
CA PHE A 60 -5.15 -3.16 -3.66
C PHE A 60 -6.02 -4.15 -2.89
N VAL A 61 -6.51 -3.77 -1.72
CA VAL A 61 -7.24 -4.65 -0.79
C VAL A 61 -8.47 -3.93 -0.26
N ASN A 62 -9.64 -4.45 -0.59
CA ASN A 62 -10.91 -3.97 -0.05
C ASN A 62 -11.16 -4.54 1.36
N LEU A 63 -12.04 -3.89 2.12
CA LEU A 63 -12.41 -4.35 3.48
C LEU A 63 -13.18 -5.67 3.53
N ASP A 64 -13.73 -6.12 2.41
CA ASP A 64 -14.30 -7.46 2.27
C ASP A 64 -13.22 -8.55 2.06
N GLY A 65 -11.96 -8.14 1.88
CA GLY A 65 -10.81 -8.99 1.70
C GLY A 65 -10.48 -9.32 0.24
N VAL A 66 -11.27 -8.85 -0.73
CA VAL A 66 -10.95 -8.98 -2.15
C VAL A 66 -9.72 -8.13 -2.47
N ASN A 67 -8.78 -8.71 -3.22
CA ASN A 67 -7.59 -8.01 -3.67
C ASN A 67 -7.40 -8.11 -5.18
N SER A 68 -6.71 -7.11 -5.73
CA SER A 68 -6.20 -7.10 -7.09
C SER A 68 -4.76 -6.61 -7.10
N ASP A 69 -3.97 -7.08 -8.06
CA ASP A 69 -2.59 -6.66 -8.19
C ASP A 69 -2.48 -5.42 -9.09
N GLY A 70 -1.60 -4.50 -8.70
CA GLY A 70 -1.19 -3.40 -9.55
C GLY A 70 -0.22 -3.87 -10.65
N PRO A 71 0.13 -2.99 -11.59
CA PRO A 71 1.19 -3.28 -12.55
C PRO A 71 2.50 -3.55 -11.80
N SER A 72 3.34 -4.42 -12.33
CA SER A 72 4.67 -4.71 -11.79
C SER A 72 5.79 -4.03 -12.57
N ASP A 73 5.51 -3.63 -13.82
CA ASP A 73 6.48 -3.03 -14.71
C ASP A 73 7.04 -1.72 -14.13
N ASP A 74 8.30 -1.43 -14.43
CA ASP A 74 9.05 -0.26 -13.97
C ASP A 74 9.30 -0.14 -12.46
N LEU A 75 8.86 -1.10 -11.63
CA LEU A 75 9.22 -1.19 -10.22
C LEU A 75 10.48 -2.01 -9.99
N ARG A 76 11.34 -1.53 -9.08
CA ARG A 76 12.59 -2.21 -8.69
C ARG A 76 12.54 -2.65 -7.25
N MET A 77 12.54 -3.96 -7.04
CA MET A 77 12.57 -4.54 -5.71
C MET A 77 13.81 -4.10 -4.90
N PRO A 78 13.66 -3.91 -3.57
CA PRO A 78 12.42 -4.03 -2.79
C PRO A 78 11.51 -2.80 -2.91
N VAL A 79 10.19 -3.01 -2.88
CA VAL A 79 9.20 -1.94 -2.68
C VAL A 79 8.85 -1.85 -1.20
N THR A 80 9.37 -0.81 -0.55
CA THR A 80 9.49 -0.76 0.92
C THR A 80 8.42 0.07 1.60
N THR A 81 7.83 1.03 0.90
CA THR A 81 6.81 1.93 1.44
C THR A 81 5.76 2.20 0.38
N VAL A 82 4.51 2.30 0.82
CA VAL A 82 3.40 2.84 0.04
C VAL A 82 2.79 4.02 0.79
N ALA A 83 2.46 5.08 0.05
CA ALA A 83 1.68 6.22 0.53
C ALA A 83 0.54 6.47 -0.46
N ALA A 84 -0.69 6.46 0.02
CA ALA A 84 -1.88 6.52 -0.82
C ALA A 84 -2.90 7.54 -0.30
N SER A 85 -3.68 8.08 -1.24
CA SER A 85 -4.88 8.89 -1.02
C SER A 85 -5.87 8.61 -2.15
N PRO A 86 -7.11 9.11 -2.09
CA PRO A 86 -8.07 8.89 -3.17
C PRO A 86 -7.58 9.39 -4.53
N ALA A 87 -6.66 10.37 -4.53
CA ALA A 87 -6.14 11.02 -5.73
C ALA A 87 -4.83 10.42 -6.25
N ALA A 88 -4.03 9.75 -5.42
CA ALA A 88 -2.71 9.29 -5.84
C ALA A 88 -2.19 8.10 -5.01
N VAL A 89 -1.35 7.28 -5.65
CA VAL A 89 -0.60 6.21 -4.99
C VAL A 89 0.88 6.39 -5.33
N TYR A 90 1.72 6.41 -4.31
CA TYR A 90 3.17 6.47 -4.42
C TYR A 90 3.79 5.28 -3.72
N VAL A 91 4.91 4.82 -4.25
CA VAL A 91 5.75 3.80 -3.60
C VAL A 91 7.20 4.25 -3.54
N ALA A 92 7.94 3.73 -2.56
CA ALA A 92 9.39 3.79 -2.52
C ALA A 92 9.98 2.45 -2.96
N ASP A 93 10.69 2.48 -4.09
CA ASP A 93 11.42 1.33 -4.62
C ASP A 93 12.94 1.57 -4.53
N ARG A 94 13.77 0.69 -5.10
CA ARG A 94 15.23 0.84 -5.05
C ARG A 94 15.77 2.10 -5.76
N ALA A 95 15.02 2.67 -6.69
CA ALA A 95 15.40 3.89 -7.42
C ALA A 95 14.96 5.16 -6.69
N GLY A 96 13.85 5.14 -5.96
CA GLY A 96 13.32 6.27 -5.21
C GLY A 96 11.78 6.28 -5.19
N VAL A 97 11.18 7.46 -5.29
CA VAL A 97 9.72 7.61 -5.29
C VAL A 97 9.15 7.43 -6.69
N ILE A 98 8.19 6.51 -6.80
CA ILE A 98 7.46 6.19 -8.03
C ILE A 98 5.97 6.43 -7.79
N GLN A 99 5.28 7.05 -8.74
CA GLN A 99 3.83 7.31 -8.70
C GLN A 99 3.09 6.38 -9.65
N LEU A 100 1.94 5.87 -9.21
CA LEU A 100 0.99 5.20 -10.09
C LEU A 100 0.18 6.26 -10.84
N SER A 101 0.28 6.23 -12.16
CA SER A 101 -0.38 7.20 -13.03
C SER A 101 -1.16 6.47 -14.12
N ALA A 102 -2.28 7.05 -14.54
CA ALA A 102 -2.93 6.64 -15.77
C ALA A 102 -1.99 6.90 -16.96
N SER A 103 -1.94 5.95 -17.89
CA SER A 103 -1.10 6.01 -19.08
C SER A 103 -1.91 5.71 -20.35
N GLY A 104 -1.56 6.42 -21.42
CA GLY A 104 -2.13 6.20 -22.75
C GLY A 104 -3.62 6.56 -22.86
N THR A 105 -4.22 6.14 -23.98
CA THR A 105 -5.63 6.38 -24.34
C THR A 105 -6.59 5.35 -23.72
N GLU A 106 -6.08 4.21 -23.25
CA GLU A 106 -6.87 3.13 -22.63
C GLU A 106 -6.90 3.21 -21.10
N ASN A 107 -6.38 4.30 -20.51
CA ASN A 107 -6.35 4.53 -19.07
C ASN A 107 -5.66 3.40 -18.28
N GLN A 108 -4.65 2.76 -18.90
CA GLN A 108 -3.89 1.69 -18.28
C GLN A 108 -2.98 2.29 -17.20
N LEU A 109 -2.98 1.70 -16.01
CA LEU A 109 -2.13 2.18 -14.92
C LEU A 109 -0.68 1.79 -15.18
N ALA A 110 0.24 2.73 -14.96
CA ALA A 110 1.68 2.52 -15.08
C ALA A 110 2.45 3.30 -14.01
N TRP A 111 3.59 2.75 -13.61
CA TRP A 111 4.47 3.37 -12.64
C TRP A 111 5.40 4.39 -13.31
N ARG A 112 5.50 5.59 -12.73
CA ARG A 112 6.31 6.69 -13.26
C ARG A 112 7.15 7.30 -12.15
N GLY A 113 8.45 7.40 -12.39
CA GLY A 113 9.37 8.02 -11.43
C GLY A 113 9.05 9.48 -11.19
N VAL A 114 9.02 9.91 -9.94
CA VAL A 114 8.76 11.29 -9.54
C VAL A 114 10.09 12.03 -9.47
N GLN A 115 10.31 13.01 -10.33
CA GLN A 115 11.48 13.90 -10.24
C GLN A 115 11.19 15.06 -9.28
N PRO A 116 12.17 15.49 -8.44
CA PRO A 116 13.54 15.01 -8.30
C PRO A 116 13.70 13.83 -7.29
N LEU A 117 12.61 13.17 -6.92
CA LEU A 117 12.57 12.14 -5.87
C LEU A 117 13.02 10.74 -6.32
N LEU A 118 13.55 10.59 -7.54
CA LEU A 118 14.28 9.37 -7.97
C LEU A 118 15.69 9.33 -7.37
N ILE A 119 15.73 9.25 -6.05
CA ILE A 119 16.95 9.13 -5.26
C ILE A 119 16.73 7.97 -4.29
N ALA A 120 17.68 7.04 -4.24
CA ALA A 120 17.60 5.86 -3.38
C ALA A 120 17.38 6.26 -1.91
N GLY A 121 16.42 5.61 -1.26
CA GLY A 121 16.06 5.87 0.15
C GLY A 121 15.08 7.02 0.36
N ALA A 122 14.61 7.69 -0.70
CA ALA A 122 13.50 8.64 -0.59
C ALA A 122 12.21 7.93 -0.20
N VAL A 123 11.45 8.51 0.74
CA VAL A 123 10.19 7.96 1.27
C VAL A 123 9.05 8.92 0.96
N PRO A 124 7.96 8.48 0.29
CA PRO A 124 6.81 9.33 0.04
C PRO A 124 6.02 9.56 1.33
N VAL A 125 5.59 10.81 1.54
CA VAL A 125 4.68 11.20 2.62
C VAL A 125 3.57 12.04 2.03
N LEU A 126 2.32 11.69 2.32
CA LEU A 126 1.14 12.46 1.94
C LEU A 126 0.59 13.20 3.17
N PRO A 127 -0.01 14.39 2.99
CA PRO A 127 -0.74 15.05 4.06
C PRO A 127 -1.94 14.19 4.49
N GLY A 128 -2.16 14.13 5.80
CA GLY A 128 -3.29 13.44 6.43
C GLY A 128 -4.38 14.39 6.89
#